data_AF-A0A7S1MKN4-F1
#
_entry.id   AF-A0A7S1MKN4-F1
#
_cell.length_a   1.000
_cell.length_b   1.000
_cell.length_c   1.000
_cell.angle_alpha   90.00
_cell.angle_beta   90.00
_cell.angle_gamma   90.00
#
_symmetry.space_group_name_H-M   'P 1'
#
loop_
_entity.id
_entity.type
_entity.pdbx_description
1 polymer ?
#
loop_
_entity_poly.entity_id
_entity_poly.type
_entity_poly.pdbx_seq_one_letter_code
_entity_poly.pdbx_strand_id
1 'polypeptide(L)'
;ALWSPRGRYALPAFLWTYAVLLLAAALLARFSARPLPAPRLDVGAKVLIGAFLAISAQLIVRLLCTDRFGGSASNFDFGIKCPKHGGPLSEGKPNIAFEREFNSFGHCIQGCASLLLFPASEAVLLHACRRLPGHVTAAVLLVKEFLALAVVVYPSYNVAKRGMKSYLTFSRSSFANNGAEWACGFALGAFAAPLATGMCGAAGAGLEAALDAANKRITVPSKVYTRVAAGLLLSLTSLASLVMMGLSWDRADCPQH
;
A
#
# COMPACT_ATOMS: atom_id res chain seq x y z
N ALA A 1 3.42 -12.26 29.63
CA ALA A 1 2.06 -12.31 29.05
C ALA A 1 2.16 -12.29 27.52
N LEU A 2 2.38 -13.45 26.87
CA LEU A 2 2.63 -13.53 25.41
C LEU A 2 1.42 -14.01 24.60
N TRP A 3 0.31 -14.36 25.26
CA TRP A 3 -0.85 -14.96 24.60
C TRP A 3 -2.10 -14.13 24.92
N SER A 4 -2.44 -13.21 24.00
CA SER A 4 -3.81 -12.69 23.93
C SER A 4 -4.69 -13.79 23.33
N PRO A 5 -5.81 -14.19 23.97
CA PRO A 5 -6.76 -15.18 23.43
C PRO A 5 -7.36 -14.78 22.07
N ARG A 6 -7.11 -13.55 21.60
CA ARG A 6 -7.56 -13.04 20.31
C ARG A 6 -6.54 -13.19 19.18
N GLY A 7 -5.30 -13.63 19.48
CA GLY A 7 -4.32 -14.21 18.54
C GLY A 7 -4.29 -13.68 17.11
N ARG A 8 -4.25 -12.35 16.89
CA ARG A 8 -4.18 -11.77 15.54
C ARG A 8 -2.73 -11.45 15.19
N TYR A 9 -1.98 -12.43 14.68
CA TYR A 9 -0.59 -12.23 14.24
C TYR A 9 -0.49 -11.59 12.85
N ALA A 10 -1.26 -10.54 12.57
CA ALA A 10 -1.30 -9.92 11.25
C ALA A 10 0.07 -9.35 10.85
N LEU A 11 0.77 -8.66 11.76
CA LEU A 11 2.11 -8.13 11.47
C LEU A 11 3.14 -9.25 11.18
N PRO A 12 3.31 -10.27 12.05
CA PRO A 12 4.17 -11.41 11.73
C PRO A 12 3.80 -12.11 10.40
N ALA A 13 2.50 -12.26 10.10
CA ALA A 13 2.06 -12.86 8.85
C ALA A 13 2.52 -12.05 7.63
N PHE A 14 2.34 -10.72 7.63
CA PHE A 14 2.81 -9.87 6.54
C PHE A 14 4.33 -9.89 6.41
N LEU A 15 5.08 -9.79 7.52
CA LEU A 15 6.53 -9.88 7.50
C LEU A 15 7.02 -11.21 6.93
N TRP A 16 6.39 -12.32 7.33
CA TRP A 16 6.69 -13.63 6.78
C TRP A 16 6.37 -13.72 5.29
N THR A 17 5.21 -13.20 4.86
CA THR A 17 4.85 -13.14 3.43
C THR A 17 5.88 -12.31 2.64
N TYR A 18 6.31 -11.15 3.13
CA TYR A 18 7.32 -10.34 2.45
C TYR A 18 8.66 -11.08 2.34
N ALA A 19 9.09 -11.74 3.42
CA ALA A 19 10.31 -12.54 3.42
C ALA A 19 10.24 -13.69 2.41
N VAL A 20 9.11 -14.40 2.33
CA VAL A 20 8.89 -15.49 1.36
C VAL A 20 8.90 -14.95 -0.07
N LEU A 21 8.23 -13.83 -0.36
CA LEU A 21 8.23 -13.22 -1.69
C LEU A 21 9.64 -12.81 -2.13
N LEU A 22 10.41 -12.20 -1.25
CA LEU A 22 11.79 -11.79 -1.52
C LEU A 22 12.72 -12.99 -1.70
N LEU A 23 12.57 -14.03 -0.87
CA LEU A 23 13.34 -15.26 -1.01
C LEU A 23 13.04 -15.95 -2.34
N ALA A 24 11.76 -16.10 -2.69
CA ALA A 24 11.35 -16.68 -3.96
C ALA A 24 11.88 -15.86 -5.16
N ALA A 25 11.80 -14.53 -5.10
CA ALA A 25 12.39 -13.66 -6.11
C ALA A 25 13.91 -13.85 -6.25
N ALA A 26 14.62 -13.95 -5.13
CA ALA A 26 16.07 -14.20 -5.11
C ALA A 26 16.44 -15.57 -5.69
N LEU A 27 15.66 -16.62 -5.38
CA LEU A 27 15.85 -17.95 -5.95
C LEU A 27 15.61 -17.94 -7.46
N LEU A 28 14.51 -17.33 -7.94
CA LEU A 28 14.26 -17.19 -9.38
C LEU A 28 15.36 -16.41 -10.10
N ALA A 29 15.87 -15.35 -9.48
CA ALA A 29 16.99 -14.60 -10.03
C ALA A 29 18.27 -15.44 -10.10
N ARG A 30 18.58 -16.22 -9.05
CA ARG A 30 19.75 -17.09 -9.01
C ARG A 30 19.70 -18.21 -10.05
N PHE A 31 18.53 -18.77 -10.31
CA PHE A 31 18.34 -19.86 -11.27
C PHE A 31 17.98 -19.40 -12.68
N SER A 32 17.92 -18.09 -12.93
CA SER A 32 17.70 -17.58 -14.28
C SER A 32 18.94 -17.83 -15.14
N ALA A 33 18.72 -18.30 -16.37
CA ALA A 33 19.78 -18.53 -17.35
C ALA A 33 20.48 -17.22 -17.78
N ARG A 34 19.85 -16.06 -17.51
CA ARG A 34 20.34 -14.74 -17.88
C ARG A 34 20.21 -13.77 -16.71
N PRO A 35 21.06 -12.73 -16.64
CA PRO A 35 20.87 -11.66 -15.69
C PRO A 35 19.49 -11.01 -15.88
N LEU A 36 18.66 -11.02 -14.84
CA LEU A 36 17.38 -10.34 -14.88
C LEU A 36 17.61 -8.82 -14.91
N PRO A 37 16.89 -8.06 -15.76
CA PRO A 37 16.98 -6.62 -15.71
C PRO A 37 16.47 -6.13 -14.36
N ALA A 38 17.21 -5.22 -13.73
CA ALA A 38 16.75 -4.58 -12.51
C ALA A 38 15.40 -3.88 -12.77
N PRO A 39 14.38 -4.05 -11.91
CA PRO A 39 13.11 -3.38 -12.08
C PRO A 39 13.33 -1.86 -12.07
N ARG A 40 13.08 -1.21 -13.22
CA ARG A 40 13.18 0.23 -13.34
C ARG A 40 11.82 0.85 -12.98
N LEU A 41 11.87 1.93 -12.22
CA LEU A 41 10.72 2.77 -11.92
C LEU A 41 10.93 4.14 -12.55
N ASP A 42 9.90 4.70 -13.16
CA ASP A 42 9.89 6.12 -13.52
C ASP A 42 9.88 7.01 -12.27
N VAL A 43 10.11 8.30 -12.50
CA VAL A 43 10.12 9.33 -11.46
C VAL A 43 8.79 9.36 -10.69
N GLY A 44 7.65 9.27 -11.37
CA GLY A 44 6.34 9.31 -10.73
C GLY A 44 6.11 8.11 -9.79
N ALA A 45 6.46 6.90 -10.23
CA ALA A 45 6.40 5.71 -9.39
C ALA A 45 7.35 5.79 -8.18
N LYS A 46 8.53 6.40 -8.32
CA LYS A 46 9.43 6.67 -7.19
C LYS A 46 8.81 7.63 -6.17
N VAL A 47 8.17 8.71 -6.63
CA VAL A 47 7.48 9.66 -5.75
C VAL A 47 6.33 8.96 -5.00
N LEU A 48 5.56 8.10 -5.68
CA LEU A 48 4.52 7.27 -5.04
C LEU A 48 5.08 6.38 -3.92
N ILE A 49 6.19 5.69 -4.17
CA ILE A 49 6.85 4.86 -3.15
C ILE A 49 7.35 5.73 -1.98
N GLY A 50 7.97 6.88 -2.26
CA GLY A 50 8.41 7.81 -1.22
C GLY A 50 7.26 8.27 -0.31
N ALA A 51 6.12 8.62 -0.91
CA ALA A 51 4.93 9.01 -0.15
C ALA A 51 4.34 7.84 0.66
N PHE A 52 4.30 6.63 0.09
CA PHE A 52 3.94 5.40 0.81
C PHE A 52 4.84 5.16 2.03
N LEU A 53 6.16 5.30 1.88
CA LEU A 53 7.11 5.14 2.98
C LEU A 53 6.86 6.18 4.08
N ALA A 54 6.58 7.43 3.71
CA ALA A 54 6.25 8.49 4.66
C ALA A 54 4.96 8.19 5.44
N ILE A 55 3.89 7.72 4.77
CA ILE A 55 2.65 7.30 5.45
C ILE A 55 2.92 6.10 6.36
N SER A 56 3.68 5.10 5.88
CA SER A 56 4.02 3.91 6.67
C SER A 56 4.80 4.27 7.93
N ALA A 57 5.75 5.20 7.85
CA ALA A 57 6.50 5.68 9.00
C ALA A 57 5.57 6.35 10.04
N GLN A 58 4.63 7.20 9.61
CA GLN A 58 3.63 7.80 10.49
C GLN A 58 2.80 6.73 11.22
N LEU A 59 2.36 5.71 10.49
CA LEU A 59 1.57 4.62 11.04
C LEU A 59 2.37 3.75 12.01
N ILE A 60 3.64 3.47 11.72
CA ILE A 60 4.54 2.75 12.62
C ILE A 60 4.74 3.53 13.92
N VAL A 61 5.07 4.82 13.83
CA VAL A 61 5.20 5.68 15.03
C VAL A 61 3.90 5.63 15.85
N ARG A 62 2.76 5.79 15.20
CA ARG A 62 1.46 5.73 15.86
C ARG A 62 1.17 4.36 16.50
N LEU A 63 1.58 3.27 15.86
CA LEU A 63 1.40 1.89 16.35
C LEU A 63 2.31 1.59 17.55
N LEU A 64 3.52 2.15 17.58
CA LEU A 64 4.50 1.96 18.65
C LEU A 64 4.22 2.79 19.90
N CYS A 65 3.43 3.86 19.81
CA CYS A 65 3.05 4.69 20.97
C CYS A 65 1.92 4.06 21.83
N THR A 66 2.09 2.79 22.21
CA THR A 66 1.10 2.02 22.98
C THR A 66 0.83 2.61 24.35
N ASP A 67 1.82 3.22 25.00
CA ASP A 67 1.64 3.81 26.33
C ASP A 67 0.63 4.97 26.33
N ARG A 68 0.50 5.65 25.18
CA ARG A 68 -0.42 6.78 25.01
C ARG A 68 -1.78 6.37 24.49
N PHE A 69 -1.82 5.46 23.54
CA PHE A 69 -3.05 5.12 22.82
C PHE A 69 -3.67 3.80 23.29
N GLY A 70 -2.93 2.99 24.04
CA GLY A 70 -3.22 1.59 24.30
C GLY A 70 -2.89 0.70 23.11
N GLY A 71 -3.45 -0.51 23.11
CA GLY A 71 -3.36 -1.43 21.98
C GLY A 71 -2.12 -2.32 22.00
N SER A 72 -1.73 -2.81 20.83
CA SER A 72 -0.73 -3.85 20.67
C SER A 72 -0.19 -3.86 19.23
N ALA A 73 1.09 -3.51 19.09
CA ALA A 73 1.74 -3.43 17.78
C ALA A 73 1.70 -4.75 16.99
N SER A 74 1.92 -5.88 17.67
CA SER A 74 1.90 -7.22 17.05
C SER A 74 0.55 -7.58 16.43
N ASN A 75 -0.54 -6.98 16.91
CA ASN A 75 -1.90 -7.21 16.43
C ASN A 75 -2.41 -6.11 15.48
N PHE A 76 -1.54 -5.17 15.06
CA PHE A 76 -1.98 -3.91 14.43
C PHE A 76 -3.13 -3.24 15.18
N ASP A 77 -3.05 -3.25 16.51
CA ASP A 77 -4.03 -2.61 17.38
C ASP A 77 -3.52 -1.22 17.76
N PHE A 78 -4.17 -0.20 17.19
CA PHE A 78 -3.86 1.21 17.40
C PHE A 78 -4.53 1.81 18.64
N GLY A 79 -5.11 0.97 19.50
CA GLY A 79 -5.74 1.39 20.75
C GLY A 79 -7.24 1.62 20.61
N ILE A 80 -7.78 2.65 21.26
CA ILE A 80 -9.23 2.89 21.29
C ILE A 80 -9.63 4.08 20.40
N LYS A 81 -10.64 3.88 19.56
CA LYS A 81 -11.28 4.92 18.74
C LYS A 81 -12.15 5.82 19.61
N CYS A 82 -12.21 7.11 19.28
CA CYS A 82 -13.20 7.99 19.91
C CYS A 82 -14.65 7.54 19.56
N PRO A 83 -15.58 7.58 20.53
CA PRO A 83 -17.00 7.34 20.26
C PRO A 83 -17.55 8.33 19.22
N LYS A 84 -18.51 7.88 18.40
CA LYS A 84 -19.07 8.69 17.30
C LYS A 84 -19.88 9.92 17.78
N HIS A 85 -20.45 9.87 18.98
CA HIS A 85 -21.32 10.91 19.53
C HIS A 85 -20.66 11.67 20.68
N GLY A 86 -19.33 11.68 20.73
CA GLY A 86 -18.59 12.04 21.93
C GLY A 86 -18.87 11.04 23.07
N GLY A 87 -18.18 11.22 24.19
CA GLY A 87 -18.29 10.33 25.35
C GLY A 87 -16.94 9.81 25.82
N PRO A 88 -16.92 9.10 26.96
CA PRO A 88 -15.69 8.62 27.56
C PRO A 88 -15.02 7.58 26.65
N LEU A 89 -13.68 7.56 26.65
CA LEU A 89 -12.89 6.59 25.87
C LEU A 89 -13.23 5.13 26.20
N SER A 90 -13.74 4.84 27.40
CA SER A 90 -14.19 3.51 27.81
C SER A 90 -15.31 2.94 26.93
N GLU A 91 -16.08 3.79 26.26
CA GLU A 91 -17.13 3.39 25.31
C GLU A 91 -16.62 3.27 23.87
N GLY A 92 -15.35 3.63 23.65
CA GLY A 92 -14.72 3.57 22.34
C GLY A 92 -14.52 2.14 21.84
N LYS A 93 -14.65 1.96 20.53
CA LYS A 93 -14.35 0.67 19.89
C LYS A 93 -12.84 0.50 19.69
N PRO A 94 -12.30 -0.73 19.72
CA PRO A 94 -10.92 -0.99 19.34
C PRO A 94 -10.58 -0.46 17.93
N ASN A 95 -9.34 0.01 17.77
CA ASN A 95 -8.78 0.52 16.53
C ASN A 95 -7.84 -0.50 15.91
N ILE A 96 -8.40 -1.67 15.60
CA ILE A 96 -7.64 -2.82 15.10
C ILE A 96 -7.69 -2.81 13.57
N ALA A 97 -6.55 -3.09 12.92
CA ALA A 97 -6.49 -3.37 11.49
C ALA A 97 -6.72 -4.87 11.23
N PHE A 98 -7.18 -5.21 10.02
CA PHE A 98 -7.42 -6.61 9.62
C PHE A 98 -8.41 -7.32 10.53
N GLU A 99 -9.48 -6.62 10.89
CA GLU A 99 -10.63 -7.28 11.50
C GLU A 99 -11.26 -8.24 10.48
N ARG A 100 -12.03 -9.23 10.96
CA ARG A 100 -12.74 -10.19 10.10
C ARG A 100 -13.94 -9.55 9.36
N GLU A 101 -13.78 -8.31 8.93
CA GLU A 101 -14.72 -7.56 8.12
C GLU A 101 -14.15 -7.42 6.72
N PHE A 102 -14.99 -7.65 5.71
CA PHE A 102 -14.60 -7.54 4.30
C PHE A 102 -13.92 -6.20 3.96
N ASN A 103 -14.38 -5.12 4.60
CA ASN A 103 -13.83 -3.77 4.42
C ASN A 103 -12.33 -3.68 4.75
N SER A 104 -11.86 -4.43 5.76
CA SER A 104 -10.45 -4.40 6.18
C SER A 104 -9.53 -4.98 5.08
N PHE A 105 -9.95 -6.08 4.46
CA PHE A 105 -9.23 -6.70 3.34
C PHE A 105 -9.35 -5.88 2.06
N GLY A 106 -10.46 -5.16 1.86
CA GLY A 106 -10.65 -4.26 0.73
C GLY A 106 -9.55 -3.20 0.61
N HIS A 107 -9.18 -2.56 1.72
CA HIS A 107 -8.11 -1.55 1.71
C HIS A 107 -6.74 -2.16 1.38
N CYS A 108 -6.46 -3.36 1.89
CA CYS A 108 -5.25 -4.10 1.54
C CYS A 108 -5.21 -4.46 0.05
N ILE A 109 -6.31 -4.97 -0.52
CA ILE A 109 -6.40 -5.29 -1.95
C ILE A 109 -6.18 -4.04 -2.81
N GLN A 110 -6.74 -2.88 -2.40
CA GLN A 110 -6.49 -1.62 -3.09
C GLN A 110 -5.01 -1.23 -3.07
N GLY A 111 -4.31 -1.44 -1.94
CA GLY A 111 -2.86 -1.23 -1.85
C GLY A 111 -2.07 -2.14 -2.79
N CYS A 112 -2.50 -3.40 -2.97
CA CYS A 112 -1.83 -4.36 -3.86
C CYS A 112 -1.76 -3.91 -5.33
N ALA A 113 -2.60 -2.96 -5.75
CA ALA A 113 -2.53 -2.35 -7.08
C ALA A 113 -1.18 -1.67 -7.36
N SER A 114 -0.36 -1.40 -6.33
CA SER A 114 1.03 -0.96 -6.47
C SER A 114 1.91 -1.89 -7.32
N LEU A 115 1.60 -3.19 -7.41
CA LEU A 115 2.27 -4.12 -8.34
C LEU A 115 2.22 -3.62 -9.80
N LEU A 116 1.12 -2.94 -10.17
CA LEU A 116 0.90 -2.41 -11.52
C LEU A 116 1.81 -1.21 -11.84
N LEU A 117 2.48 -0.62 -10.84
CA LEU A 117 3.48 0.43 -11.08
C LEU A 117 4.72 -0.14 -11.79
N PHE A 118 4.98 -1.44 -11.63
CA PHE A 118 6.21 -2.08 -12.08
C PHE A 118 6.12 -2.62 -13.51
N PRO A 119 7.22 -2.58 -14.30
CA PRO A 119 7.25 -3.09 -15.67
C PRO A 119 6.93 -4.58 -15.80
N ALA A 120 7.22 -5.38 -14.77
CA ALA A 120 6.94 -6.81 -14.77
C ALA A 120 5.45 -7.12 -14.98
N SER A 121 4.56 -6.32 -14.38
CA SER A 121 3.11 -6.47 -14.59
C SER A 121 2.70 -6.20 -16.05
N GLU A 122 3.31 -5.19 -16.68
CA GLU A 122 3.08 -4.87 -18.09
C GLU A 122 3.63 -5.96 -19.02
N ALA A 123 4.79 -6.54 -18.68
CA ALA A 123 5.38 -7.66 -19.42
C ALA A 123 4.45 -8.88 -19.44
N VAL A 124 3.90 -9.25 -18.26
CA VAL A 124 2.95 -10.36 -18.12
C VAL A 124 1.70 -10.10 -18.95
N LEU A 125 1.15 -8.89 -18.89
CA LEU A 125 -0.04 -8.52 -19.69
C LEU A 125 0.26 -8.53 -21.19
N LEU A 126 1.37 -7.95 -21.64
CA LEU A 126 1.79 -7.98 -23.05
C LEU A 126 1.94 -9.42 -23.57
N HIS A 127 2.51 -10.31 -22.76
CA HIS A 127 2.66 -11.71 -23.13
C HIS A 127 1.31 -12.44 -23.17
N ALA A 128 0.45 -12.24 -22.16
CA ALA A 128 -0.89 -12.83 -22.11
C ALA A 128 -1.76 -12.34 -23.30
N CYS A 129 -1.61 -11.08 -23.69
CA CYS A 129 -2.35 -10.47 -24.78
C CYS A 129 -1.70 -10.62 -26.17
N ARG A 130 -0.60 -11.38 -26.32
CA ARG A 130 0.17 -11.45 -27.59
C ARG A 130 -0.63 -11.92 -28.82
N ARG A 131 -1.76 -12.60 -28.61
CA ARG A 131 -2.67 -13.09 -29.67
C ARG A 131 -3.89 -12.20 -29.88
N LEU A 132 -4.05 -11.15 -29.08
CA LEU A 132 -5.18 -10.24 -29.17
C LEU A 132 -4.91 -9.13 -30.18
N PRO A 133 -5.96 -8.53 -30.77
CA PRO A 133 -5.80 -7.33 -31.58
C PRO A 133 -5.10 -6.20 -30.82
N GLY A 134 -4.34 -5.38 -31.54
CA GLY A 134 -3.55 -4.29 -30.93
C GLY A 134 -4.39 -3.31 -30.11
N HIS A 135 -5.62 -2.99 -30.54
CA HIS A 135 -6.51 -2.10 -29.81
C HIS A 135 -6.99 -2.69 -28.47
N VAL A 136 -7.22 -4.01 -28.40
CA VAL A 136 -7.58 -4.69 -27.14
C VAL A 136 -6.39 -4.66 -26.17
N THR A 137 -5.19 -4.95 -26.67
CA THR A 137 -3.96 -4.87 -25.86
C THR A 137 -3.75 -3.46 -25.33
N ALA A 138 -3.97 -2.43 -26.16
CA ALA A 138 -3.88 -1.04 -25.74
C ALA A 138 -4.90 -0.69 -24.63
N ALA A 139 -6.15 -1.16 -24.75
CA ALA A 139 -7.17 -0.97 -23.73
C ALA A 139 -6.80 -1.64 -22.40
N VAL A 140 -6.28 -2.87 -22.43
CA VAL A 140 -5.81 -3.58 -21.22
C VAL A 140 -4.68 -2.81 -20.53
N LEU A 141 -3.71 -2.30 -21.30
CA LEU A 141 -2.63 -1.49 -20.74
C LEU A 141 -3.13 -0.16 -20.15
N LEU A 142 -4.12 0.46 -20.78
CA LEU A 142 -4.75 1.68 -20.25
C LEU A 142 -5.46 1.41 -18.92
N VAL A 143 -6.24 0.33 -18.83
CA VAL A 143 -6.91 -0.09 -17.58
C VAL A 143 -5.87 -0.38 -16.50
N LYS A 144 -4.78 -1.05 -16.84
CA LYS A 144 -3.67 -1.30 -15.91
C LYS A 144 -3.06 0.00 -15.39
N GLU A 145 -2.82 1.00 -16.23
CA GLU A 145 -2.32 2.31 -15.78
C GLU A 145 -3.34 3.03 -14.88
N PHE A 146 -4.63 3.00 -15.24
CA PHE A 146 -5.69 3.58 -14.41
C PHE A 146 -5.74 2.94 -13.02
N LEU A 147 -5.68 1.61 -12.94
CA LEU A 147 -5.66 0.88 -11.67
C LEU A 147 -4.39 1.16 -10.86
N ALA A 148 -3.24 1.29 -11.51
CA ALA A 148 -1.99 1.66 -10.85
C ALA A 148 -2.08 3.05 -10.21
N LEU A 149 -2.72 4.01 -10.87
CA LEU A 149 -2.96 5.35 -10.34
C LEU A 149 -4.03 5.36 -9.25
N ALA A 150 -5.04 4.49 -9.33
CA ALA A 150 -6.12 4.39 -8.35
C ALA A 150 -5.63 4.05 -6.93
N VAL A 151 -4.40 3.52 -6.79
CA VAL A 151 -3.78 3.21 -5.49
C VAL A 151 -3.72 4.42 -4.54
N VAL A 152 -3.68 5.65 -5.07
CA VAL A 152 -3.65 6.88 -4.25
C VAL A 152 -5.02 7.36 -3.79
N VAL A 153 -6.10 6.90 -4.43
CA VAL A 153 -7.45 7.41 -4.19
C VAL A 153 -7.88 7.10 -2.77
N TYR A 154 -7.66 5.87 -2.31
CA TYR A 154 -8.08 5.45 -0.98
C TYR A 154 -7.43 6.24 0.16
N PRO A 155 -6.08 6.32 0.28
CA PRO A 155 -5.46 7.09 1.36
C PRO A 155 -5.88 8.57 1.30
N SER A 156 -5.97 9.17 0.10
CA SER A 156 -6.41 10.56 -0.07
C SER A 156 -7.83 10.78 0.44
N TYR A 157 -8.76 9.91 0.03
CA TYR A 157 -10.15 9.91 0.50
C TYR A 157 -10.22 9.72 2.02
N ASN A 158 -9.44 8.79 2.58
CA ASN A 158 -9.47 8.49 4.01
C ASN A 158 -9.00 9.69 4.84
N VAL A 159 -7.88 10.32 4.45
CA VAL A 159 -7.38 11.55 5.10
C VAL A 159 -8.42 12.67 5.01
N ALA A 160 -8.97 12.94 3.83
CA ALA A 160 -9.97 13.99 3.66
C ALA A 160 -11.24 13.73 4.50
N LYS A 161 -11.77 12.51 4.44
CA LYS A 161 -12.95 12.08 5.22
C LYS A 161 -12.71 12.25 6.72
N ARG A 162 -11.54 11.86 7.22
CA ARG A 162 -11.22 11.91 8.65
C ARG A 162 -10.84 13.31 9.11
N GLY A 163 -10.21 14.12 8.26
CA GLY A 163 -10.03 15.54 8.51
C GLY A 163 -11.35 16.26 8.68
N MET A 164 -12.30 16.07 7.75
CA MET A 164 -13.61 16.73 7.85
C MET A 164 -14.44 16.29 9.06
N LYS A 165 -14.38 15.00 9.44
CA LYS A 165 -15.26 14.45 10.49
C LYS A 165 -14.63 14.36 11.87
N SER A 166 -13.31 14.38 11.98
CA SER A 166 -12.60 13.97 13.19
C SER A 166 -11.21 14.61 13.29
N TYR A 167 -10.98 15.81 12.75
CA TYR A 167 -9.64 16.43 12.80
C TYR A 167 -9.10 16.59 14.23
N LEU A 168 -9.95 16.90 15.21
CA LEU A 168 -9.55 17.03 16.62
C LEU A 168 -9.09 15.69 17.23
N THR A 169 -9.57 14.57 16.72
CA THR A 169 -9.30 13.21 17.22
C THR A 169 -8.67 12.33 16.14
N PHE A 170 -8.00 12.94 15.17
CA PHE A 170 -7.52 12.27 13.96
C PHE A 170 -6.58 11.11 14.26
N SER A 171 -5.67 11.29 15.23
CA SER A 171 -4.74 10.28 15.75
C SER A 171 -5.43 9.02 16.32
N ARG A 172 -6.69 9.15 16.75
CA ARG A 172 -7.54 8.05 17.26
C ARG A 172 -8.60 7.61 16.26
N SER A 173 -8.67 8.24 15.10
CA SER A 173 -9.64 7.91 14.07
C SER A 173 -9.31 6.59 13.36
N SER A 174 -10.20 6.16 12.46
CA SER A 174 -9.91 4.99 11.61
C SER A 174 -8.89 5.29 10.49
N PHE A 175 -8.24 6.45 10.47
CA PHE A 175 -7.16 6.68 9.53
C PHE A 175 -6.02 5.67 9.77
N ALA A 176 -5.68 5.40 11.04
CA ALA A 176 -4.54 4.55 11.39
C ALA A 176 -4.74 3.08 10.96
N ASN A 177 -5.82 2.42 11.40
CA ASN A 177 -6.05 1.02 11.05
C ASN A 177 -6.27 0.82 9.54
N ASN A 178 -7.10 1.66 8.91
CA ASN A 178 -7.35 1.56 7.48
C ASN A 178 -6.10 1.92 6.64
N GLY A 179 -5.34 2.91 7.08
CA GLY A 179 -4.08 3.30 6.44
C GLY A 179 -3.05 2.19 6.52
N ALA A 180 -2.99 1.47 7.66
CA ALA A 180 -2.12 0.31 7.82
C ALA A 180 -2.51 -0.86 6.92
N GLU A 181 -3.81 -1.12 6.75
CA GLU A 181 -4.31 -2.13 5.81
C GLU A 181 -3.86 -1.83 4.38
N TRP A 182 -4.10 -0.59 3.94
CA TRP A 182 -3.65 -0.13 2.63
C TRP A 182 -2.12 -0.18 2.48
N ALA A 183 -1.37 0.25 3.49
CA ALA A 183 0.10 0.27 3.46
C ALA A 183 0.68 -1.15 3.37
N CYS A 184 0.11 -2.12 4.09
CA CYS A 184 0.51 -3.51 3.99
C CYS A 184 0.23 -4.09 2.61
N GLY A 185 -0.91 -3.73 2.00
CA GLY A 185 -1.24 -4.06 0.62
C GLY A 185 -0.26 -3.44 -0.38
N PHE A 186 0.08 -2.17 -0.19
CA PHE A 186 1.07 -1.48 -1.01
C PHE A 186 2.43 -2.16 -0.94
N ALA A 187 2.90 -2.47 0.27
CA ALA A 187 4.13 -3.22 0.48
C ALA A 187 4.05 -4.59 -0.22
N LEU A 188 2.93 -5.31 -0.09
CA LEU A 188 2.74 -6.61 -0.73
C LEU A 188 2.88 -6.53 -2.26
N GLY A 189 2.22 -5.56 -2.90
CA GLY A 189 2.33 -5.36 -4.35
C GLY A 189 3.75 -4.98 -4.78
N ALA A 190 4.44 -4.14 -4.01
CA ALA A 190 5.83 -3.76 -4.26
C ALA A 190 6.80 -4.96 -4.09
N PHE A 191 6.62 -5.79 -3.07
CA PHE A 191 7.44 -6.99 -2.84
C PHE A 191 7.13 -8.13 -3.82
N ALA A 192 5.92 -8.18 -4.36
CA ALA A 192 5.56 -9.13 -5.42
C ALA A 192 6.19 -8.76 -6.78
N ALA A 193 6.61 -7.51 -7.00
CA ALA A 193 7.16 -7.08 -8.27
C ALA A 193 8.51 -7.75 -8.62
N PRO A 194 9.50 -7.86 -7.71
CA PRO A 194 10.70 -8.66 -7.95
C PRO A 194 10.41 -10.12 -8.27
N LEU A 195 9.42 -10.72 -7.61
CA LEU A 195 8.98 -12.09 -7.89
C LEU A 195 8.45 -12.21 -9.33
N ALA A 196 7.57 -11.28 -9.74
CA ALA A 196 7.05 -11.23 -11.11
C ALA A 196 8.18 -11.04 -12.14
N THR A 197 9.16 -10.20 -11.86
CA THR A 197 10.38 -10.06 -12.69
C THR A 197 11.15 -11.38 -12.81
N GLY A 198 11.33 -12.11 -11.70
CA GLY A 198 11.96 -13.42 -11.70
C GLY A 198 11.22 -14.44 -12.54
N MET A 199 9.89 -14.48 -12.42
CA MET A 199 9.03 -15.33 -13.23
C MET A 199 9.13 -14.98 -14.72
N CYS A 200 9.25 -13.69 -15.05
CA CYS A 200 9.45 -13.24 -16.42
C CYS A 200 10.71 -13.83 -17.08
N GLY A 201 11.84 -13.85 -16.37
CA GLY A 201 13.06 -14.46 -16.90
C GLY A 201 13.04 -15.98 -16.90
N ALA A 202 12.36 -16.61 -15.94
CA ALA A 202 12.23 -18.08 -15.90
C ALA A 202 11.32 -18.64 -17.01
N ALA A 203 10.33 -17.87 -17.48
CA ALA A 203 9.35 -18.31 -18.47
C ALA A 203 9.87 -18.33 -19.93
N GLY A 204 11.11 -17.91 -20.16
CA GLY A 204 11.78 -17.97 -21.46
C GLY A 204 11.72 -16.68 -22.29
N ALA A 205 12.37 -16.72 -23.46
CA ALA A 205 12.72 -15.54 -24.27
C ALA A 205 11.53 -14.64 -24.64
N GLY A 206 10.32 -15.19 -24.77
CA GLY A 206 9.13 -14.40 -25.12
C GLY A 206 8.68 -13.44 -24.02
N LEU A 207 8.80 -13.83 -22.75
CA LEU A 207 8.42 -12.97 -21.62
C LEU A 207 9.57 -12.03 -21.22
N GLU A 208 10.82 -12.46 -21.43
CA GLU A 208 12.00 -11.58 -21.37
C GLU A 208 11.89 -10.41 -22.36
N ALA A 209 11.59 -10.69 -23.62
CA ALA A 209 11.44 -9.65 -24.64
C ALA A 209 10.28 -8.68 -24.31
N ALA A 210 9.19 -9.19 -23.74
CA ALA A 210 8.09 -8.36 -23.28
C ALA A 210 8.49 -7.45 -22.10
N LEU A 211 9.34 -7.94 -21.20
CA LEU A 211 9.89 -7.16 -20.09
C LEU A 211 10.81 -6.05 -20.57
N ASP A 212 11.68 -6.32 -21.53
CA ASP A 212 12.52 -5.30 -22.17
C ASP A 212 11.68 -4.24 -22.89
N ALA A 213 10.63 -4.66 -23.61
CA ALA A 213 9.70 -3.76 -24.24
C ALA A 213 8.94 -2.88 -23.21
N ALA A 214 8.49 -3.47 -22.10
CA ALA A 214 7.85 -2.74 -21.00
C ALA A 214 8.82 -1.72 -20.37
N ASN A 215 10.07 -2.10 -20.15
CA ASN A 215 11.11 -1.21 -19.61
C ASN A 215 11.36 0.01 -20.51
N LYS A 216 11.33 -0.16 -21.83
CA LYS A 216 11.46 0.95 -22.79
C LYS A 216 10.25 1.89 -22.79
N ARG A 217 9.06 1.41 -22.40
CA ARG A 217 7.81 2.20 -22.34
C ARG A 217 7.66 3.04 -21.07
N ILE A 218 8.53 2.87 -20.08
CA ILE A 218 8.54 3.66 -18.84
C ILE A 218 8.71 5.16 -19.12
N THR A 219 9.37 5.53 -20.21
CA THR A 219 9.70 6.92 -20.55
C THR A 219 8.60 7.64 -21.32
N VAL A 220 7.42 7.04 -21.51
CA VAL A 220 6.29 7.70 -22.18
C VAL A 220 5.85 8.91 -21.33
N PRO A 221 5.98 10.16 -21.83
CA PRO A 221 5.80 11.35 -20.99
C PRO A 221 4.44 11.42 -20.29
N SER A 222 3.36 11.06 -20.97
CA SER A 222 2.00 11.07 -20.38
C SER A 222 1.87 10.13 -19.17
N LYS A 223 2.47 8.93 -19.23
CA LYS A 223 2.51 8.01 -18.09
C LYS A 223 3.32 8.60 -16.93
N VAL A 224 4.47 9.21 -17.23
CA VAL A 224 5.32 9.83 -16.21
C VAL A 224 4.58 10.97 -15.51
N TYR A 225 3.98 11.91 -16.25
CA TYR A 225 3.28 13.06 -15.68
C TYR A 225 2.08 12.67 -14.82
N THR A 226 1.26 11.71 -15.28
CA THR A 226 0.12 11.22 -14.50
C THR A 226 0.55 10.53 -13.20
N ARG A 227 1.62 9.73 -13.24
CA ARG A 227 2.21 9.12 -12.03
C ARG A 227 2.82 10.15 -11.10
N VAL A 228 3.49 11.19 -11.62
CA VAL A 228 4.02 12.31 -10.82
C VAL A 228 2.88 13.03 -10.12
N ALA A 229 1.80 13.37 -10.82
CA ALA A 229 0.62 14.00 -10.23
C ALA A 229 0.01 13.15 -9.11
N ALA A 230 -0.15 11.84 -9.34
CA ALA A 230 -0.62 10.91 -8.31
C ALA A 230 0.34 10.83 -7.11
N GLY A 231 1.65 10.79 -7.36
CA GLY A 231 2.68 10.81 -6.32
C GLY A 231 2.66 12.09 -5.49
N LEU A 232 2.48 13.25 -6.11
CA LEU A 232 2.33 14.54 -5.43
C LEU A 232 1.06 14.57 -4.58
N LEU A 233 -0.08 14.08 -5.11
CA LEU A 233 -1.32 13.97 -4.34
C LEU A 233 -1.14 13.09 -3.09
N LEU A 234 -0.46 11.93 -3.23
CA LEU A 234 -0.19 11.05 -2.09
C LEU A 234 0.80 11.69 -1.10
N SER A 235 1.75 12.49 -1.59
CA SER A 235 2.70 13.24 -0.74
C SER A 235 1.98 14.32 0.07
N LEU A 236 1.07 15.08 -0.55
CA LEU A 236 0.23 16.05 0.14
C LEU A 236 -0.71 15.38 1.15
N THR A 237 -1.26 14.22 0.79
CA THR A 237 -2.06 13.37 1.69
C THR A 237 -1.26 12.96 2.92
N SER A 238 -0.01 12.53 2.73
CA SER A 238 0.93 12.16 3.80
C SER A 238 1.27 13.35 4.70
N LEU A 239 1.50 14.54 4.12
CA LEU A 239 1.76 15.75 4.90
C LEU A 239 0.52 16.18 5.70
N ALA A 240 -0.66 16.15 5.09
CA ALA A 240 -1.91 16.49 5.76
C ALA A 240 -2.21 15.52 6.92
N SER A 241 -2.00 14.22 6.73
CA SER A 241 -2.16 13.24 7.82
C SER A 241 -1.16 13.47 8.94
N LEU A 242 0.09 13.81 8.63
CA LEU A 242 1.11 14.12 9.64
C LEU A 242 0.70 15.32 10.50
N VAL A 243 0.31 16.43 9.86
CA VAL A 243 -0.14 17.64 10.55
C VAL A 243 -1.35 17.33 11.44
N MET A 244 -2.37 16.65 10.91
CA MET A 244 -3.56 16.31 11.70
C MET A 244 -3.27 15.31 12.83
N MET A 245 -2.38 14.34 12.61
CA MET A 245 -1.91 13.45 13.69
C MET A 245 -1.23 14.24 14.80
N GLY A 246 -0.34 15.18 14.45
CA GLY A 246 0.35 16.04 15.41
C GLY A 246 -0.61 16.90 16.24
N LEU A 247 -1.55 17.59 15.56
CA LEU A 247 -2.53 18.46 16.23
C LEU A 247 -3.52 17.72 17.14
N SER A 248 -3.73 16.42 16.89
CA SER A 248 -4.62 15.56 17.67
C SER A 248 -3.86 14.59 18.60
N TRP A 249 -2.54 14.75 18.73
CA TRP A 249 -1.68 13.76 19.40
C TRP A 249 -1.92 13.68 20.91
N ASP A 250 -2.04 14.83 21.57
CA ASP A 250 -2.21 14.95 23.03
C ASP A 250 -3.67 14.98 23.49
N ARG A 251 -4.64 14.88 22.57
CA ARG A 251 -6.05 14.92 22.94
C ARG A 251 -6.47 13.57 23.52
N ALA A 252 -6.46 13.50 24.85
CA ALA A 252 -6.97 12.38 25.62
C ALA A 252 -8.50 12.34 25.56
N ASP A 253 -9.16 13.49 25.59
CA ASP A 253 -10.61 13.57 25.59
C ASP A 253 -11.19 13.54 24.17
N CYS A 254 -12.31 12.83 24.01
CA CYS A 254 -13.09 12.83 22.78
C CYS A 254 -14.18 13.90 22.92
N PRO A 255 -13.97 15.13 22.38
CA PRO A 255 -14.93 16.21 22.52
C PRO A 255 -16.30 15.78 21.98
N GLN A 256 -17.36 16.16 22.71
CA GLN A 256 -18.72 16.06 22.19
C GLN A 256 -18.85 17.06 21.04
N HIS A 257 -19.26 16.55 19.87
CA HIS A 257 -19.52 17.32 18.66
C HIS A 257 -21.02 17.45 18.44
#